data_AF-G8TD57-F1
#
_entry.id   AF-G8TD57-F1
#
_cell.length_a   1.000
_cell.length_b   1.000
_cell.length_c   1.000
_cell.angle_alpha   90.00
_cell.angle_beta   90.00
_cell.angle_gamma   90.00
#
_symmetry.space_group_name_H-M   'P 1'
#
loop_
_entity.id
_entity.type
_entity.pdbx_description
1 polymer ?
#
loop_
_entity_poly.entity_id
_entity_poly.type
_entity_poly.pdbx_seq_one_letter_code
_entity_poly.pdbx_strand_id
1 'polypeptide(L)' 'MSATPSLEDYTKNIIIVKELRDYSNDPFVKRKREEAIEFLKEHGLPKEYTDKYGIPEFMKKK' A
#
# COMPACT_ATOMS: atom_id res chain seq x y z
N MET A 1 -0.29 -39.13 27.36
CA MET A 1 -0.33 -37.71 27.76
C MET A 1 0.28 -36.90 26.62
N SER A 2 -0.53 -36.21 25.82
CA SER A 2 -0.05 -35.39 24.70
C SER A 2 0.53 -34.10 25.26
N ALA A 3 1.84 -33.91 25.12
CA ALA A 3 2.48 -32.65 25.46
C ALA A 3 1.87 -31.55 24.57
N THR A 4 1.12 -30.63 25.16
CA THR A 4 0.71 -29.40 24.49
C THR A 4 1.98 -28.57 24.25
N PRO A 5 2.31 -28.22 23.00
CA PRO A 5 3.46 -27.38 22.72
C PRO A 5 3.32 -26.05 23.47
N SER A 6 4.42 -25.58 24.05
CA SER A 6 4.48 -24.34 24.82
C SER A 6 4.34 -23.13 23.88
N LEU A 7 3.93 -21.97 24.40
CA LEU A 7 3.87 -20.73 23.61
C LEU A 7 5.25 -20.42 22.98
N GLU A 8 6.33 -20.77 23.67
CA GLU A 8 7.70 -20.59 23.17
C GLU A 8 7.98 -21.40 21.88
N ASP A 9 7.39 -22.59 21.73
CA ASP A 9 7.56 -23.44 20.55
C ASP A 9 6.90 -22.85 19.29
N TYR A 10 5.80 -22.11 19.47
CA TYR A 10 5.13 -21.40 18.37
C TYR A 10 5.93 -20.18 17.89
N THR A 11 6.70 -19.53 18.78
CA THR A 11 7.48 -18.34 18.41
C THR A 11 8.74 -18.66 17.61
N LYS A 12 9.30 -19.87 17.73
CA LYS A 12 10.51 -20.29 17.00
C LYS A 12 10.33 -20.40 15.48
N ASN A 13 9.09 -20.57 15.00
CA ASN A 13 8.77 -20.71 13.58
C ASN A 13 8.07 -19.49 12.98
N ILE A 14 8.01 -18.36 13.69
CA ILE A 14 7.55 -17.10 13.09
C ILE A 14 8.70 -16.57 12.24
N ILE A 15 8.71 -16.93 10.95
CA ILE A 15 9.44 -16.19 9.94
C ILE A 15 8.74 -14.84 9.83
N ILE A 16 9.13 -13.88 10.68
CA ILE A 16 8.80 -12.48 10.47
C ILE A 16 9.45 -12.16 9.13
N VAL A 17 8.65 -12.01 8.08
CA VAL A 17 9.10 -11.52 6.77
C VAL A 17 9.56 -10.09 7.01
N LYS A 18 10.84 -9.99 7.38
CA LYS A 18 11.50 -8.79 7.83
C LYS A 18 11.70 -7.92 6.58
N GLU A 19 10.99 -6.79 6.58
CA GLU A 19 11.13 -5.66 5.65
C GLU A 19 10.34 -5.79 4.34
N LEU A 20 9.13 -5.23 4.35
CA LEU A 20 8.51 -4.73 3.12
C LEU A 20 9.52 -3.82 2.42
N ARG A 21 9.83 -4.12 1.15
CA ARG A 21 10.80 -3.36 0.37
C ARG A 21 10.30 -1.92 0.24
N ASP A 22 11.08 -0.96 0.73
CA ASP A 22 10.74 0.46 0.68
C ASP A 22 11.02 1.03 -0.73
N TYR A 23 9.95 1.28 -1.47
CA TYR A 23 10.00 1.87 -2.81
C TYR A 23 9.77 3.40 -2.82
N SER A 24 9.67 4.04 -1.64
CA SER A 24 9.33 5.46 -1.55
C SER A 24 10.32 6.36 -2.30
N ASN A 25 11.57 5.90 -2.43
CA ASN A 25 12.65 6.60 -3.12
C ASN A 25 13.09 5.97 -4.43
N ASP A 26 12.44 4.89 -4.87
CA ASP A 26 12.80 4.22 -6.12
C ASP A 26 12.49 5.17 -7.32
N PRO A 27 13.48 5.47 -8.18
CA PRO A 27 13.29 6.40 -9.31
C PRO A 27 12.23 5.93 -10.31
N PHE A 28 12.10 4.61 -10.53
CA PHE A 28 11.11 4.05 -11.42
C PHE A 28 9.70 4.24 -10.85
N VAL A 29 9.53 3.99 -9.55
CA VAL A 29 8.24 4.15 -8.86
C VAL A 29 7.83 5.64 -8.77
N LYS A 30 8.78 6.54 -8.51
CA LYS A 30 8.53 7.99 -8.53
C LYS A 30 8.04 8.48 -9.89
N ARG A 31 8.73 8.10 -10.98
CA ARG A 31 8.30 8.45 -12.34
C ARG A 31 6.91 7.92 -12.67
N LYS A 32 6.62 6.66 -12.32
CA LYS A 32 5.30 6.07 -12.53
C LYS A 32 4.19 6.73 -11.72
N ARG A 33 4.50 7.19 -10.50
CA ARG A 33 3.58 7.97 -9.68
C ARG A 33 3.24 9.29 -10.35
N GLU A 34 4.23 10.00 -10.89
CA GLU A 34 4.02 11.28 -11.58
C GLU A 34 3.13 11.09 -12.83
N GLU A 35 3.45 10.11 -13.68
CA GLU A 35 2.64 9.73 -14.86
C GLU A 35 1.18 9.43 -14.46
N ALA A 36 0.97 8.67 -13.38
CA ALA A 36 -0.37 8.35 -12.91
C ALA A 36 -1.14 9.57 -12.37
N ILE A 37 -0.46 10.49 -11.69
CA ILE A 37 -1.08 11.74 -11.21
C ILE A 37 -1.52 12.61 -12.38
N GLU A 38 -0.69 12.71 -13.43
CA GLU A 38 -1.03 13.46 -14.64
C GLU A 38 -2.24 12.86 -15.36
N PHE A 39 -2.22 11.54 -15.58
CA PHE A 39 -3.36 10.81 -16.14
C PHE A 39 -4.67 11.04 -15.34
N LEU A 40 -4.59 10.96 -14.01
CA LEU A 40 -5.75 11.19 -13.15
C LEU A 40 -6.24 12.64 -13.19
N LYS A 41 -5.35 13.62 -13.41
CA LYS A 41 -5.75 15.03 -13.59
C LYS A 41 -6.45 15.26 -14.93
N GLU A 42 -6.02 14.57 -15.99
CA GLU A 42 -6.61 14.69 -17.32
C GLU A 42 -7.98 13.99 -17.43
N HIS A 43 -8.07 12.77 -16.91
CA HIS A 43 -9.26 11.92 -17.07
C HIS A 43 -10.20 11.92 -15.86
N GLY A 44 -9.72 12.36 -14.70
CA GLY A 44 -10.46 12.28 -13.43
C GLY A 44 -10.45 10.88 -12.82
N LEU A 45 -11.24 10.72 -11.76
CA LEU A 45 -11.46 9.43 -11.10
C LEU A 45 -12.80 8.82 -11.56
N PRO A 46 -12.92 7.48 -11.57
CA PRO A 46 -14.21 6.82 -11.78
C PRO A 46 -15.26 7.32 -10.78
N LYS A 47 -16.51 7.47 -11.24
CA LYS A 47 -17.62 7.95 -10.39
C LYS A 47 -17.82 7.10 -9.13
N GLU A 48 -17.75 5.78 -9.28
CA GLU A 48 -17.88 4.83 -8.17
C GLU A 48 -16.85 5.08 -7.06
N TYR A 49 -15.65 5.51 -7.44
CA TYR A 49 -14.59 5.84 -6.49
C TYR A 49 -14.87 7.16 -5.80
N THR A 50 -15.25 8.20 -6.55
CA THR A 50 -15.56 9.52 -5.99
C THR A 50 -16.78 9.49 -5.08
N ASP A 51 -17.79 8.68 -5.39
CA ASP A 51 -19.02 8.58 -4.59
C ASP A 51 -18.77 7.87 -3.26
N LYS A 52 -17.85 6.90 -3.23
CA LYS A 52 -17.54 6.11 -2.04
C LYS A 52 -16.48 6.75 -1.14
N TYR A 53 -15.45 7.36 -1.72
CA TYR A 53 -14.27 7.83 -0.98
C TYR A 53 -14.01 9.33 -1.13
N GLY A 54 -14.74 10.01 -2.03
CA GLY A 54 -14.51 11.42 -2.35
C GLY A 54 -13.33 11.62 -3.29
N ILE A 55 -13.10 12.89 -3.66
CA ILE A 55 -11.93 13.29 -4.43
C ILE A 55 -10.72 13.38 -3.47
N PRO A 56 -9.60 12.69 -3.75
CA PRO A 56 -8.38 12.78 -2.94
C PRO A 56 -7.83 14.21 -2.89
N GLU A 57 -7.21 14.58 -1.76
CA GLU A 57 -6.68 15.94 -1.55
C GLU A 57 -5.65 16.36 -2.59
N PHE A 58 -4.81 15.43 -3.08
CA PHE A 58 -3.83 15.73 -4.12
C PHE A 58 -4.43 16.06 -5.50
N MET A 59 -5.73 15.78 -5.70
CA MET A 59 -6.49 16.16 -6.90
C MET A 59 -7.39 17.37 -6.70
N LYS A 60 -7.63 17.79 -5.44
CA LYS A 60 -8.36 19.02 -5.17
C LYS A 60 -7.47 20.19 -5.59
N LYS A 61 -7.86 20.92 -6.65
CA LYS A 61 -7.19 22.17 -7.00
C LYS A 61 -7.25 23.11 -5.80
N LYS A 62 -6.10 23.70 -5.46
CA LYS A 62 -5.92 24.64 -4.36
C LYS A 62 -6.72 25.91 -4.58
#